data_AF-A0A3Q1BIB2-F1
#
_entry.id   AF-A0A3Q1BIB2-F1
#
_cell.length_a   1.000
_cell.length_b   1.000
_cell.length_c   1.000
_cell.angle_alpha   90.00
_cell.angle_beta   90.00
_cell.angle_gamma   90.00
#
_symmetry.space_group_name_H-M   'P 1'
#
loop_
_entity.id
_entity.type
_entity.pdbx_description
1 polymer ?
#
loop_
_entity_poly.entity_id
_entity_poly.type
_entity_poly.pdbx_seq_one_letter_code
_entity_poly.pdbx_strand_id
1 'polypeptide(L)'
;MDSFIIAALALSSLTAPTYGDKGTSKARSCSDIRQFYGGKGFSLDVVPQSEISGEHLRICPQGYTCCTSVMEDNLATLSRREMEGVLKDAGRSLQTSLAGQYKAFDGYFQELLNQSTINLQETFTRTWSTLYVQNSQVFTDLYTDLRRYYRGLNVNLEEVLNEFWARLLERLFYQANKQYFIGEDYLECVSKQIETLRPFGETPRTMKMTVTRTFVAARSFVQGLVISGEVVRKVSQVPLNQDCMRAIMRMTYCPHCRGMASARPCTNYCSNVMKGCLANQADLNTEWRHLAETMMQVADRLDGPSGVDNVVLSLPSRISEAMLTMMENIDTINSKLFQACGILREGGTSSTGIDEIMKREKITVEDRVGTSSSKIDKLVSDVTMRLRDMQPYWVSLPNILCSDRVATGTGAEDKCWNGMSRARYLPEVMADGLASQINNPEVEIDITKPDMTIRQQIMQLKIMTHRLKNALNGQDVDFQDTSDDVSGSGSGMCADDMCSRGPRLVVPVTERPIIYQYPPENKKVKASAMQNLPSITTYLLSLLILLLRR
;
A
#
# COMPACT_ATOMS: atom_id res chain seq x y z
N MET A 1 71.47 -48.49 35.51
CA MET A 1 71.39 -47.39 36.49
C MET A 1 69.93 -46.92 36.50
N ASP A 2 69.01 -47.86 36.70
CA ASP A 2 67.61 -47.75 36.22
C ASP A 2 66.59 -48.16 37.29
N SER A 3 67.03 -48.37 38.53
CA SER A 3 66.15 -48.74 39.66
C SER A 3 65.86 -47.57 40.61
N PHE A 4 66.52 -46.42 40.42
CA PHE A 4 66.26 -45.20 41.22
C PHE A 4 65.30 -44.20 40.57
N ILE A 5 65.06 -44.31 39.25
CA ILE A 5 64.13 -43.42 38.53
C ILE A 5 62.68 -43.90 38.69
N ILE A 6 62.46 -45.22 38.82
CA ILE A 6 61.12 -45.80 38.96
C ILE A 6 60.53 -45.54 40.37
N ALA A 7 61.36 -45.47 41.41
CA ALA A 7 60.90 -45.13 42.76
C ALA A 7 60.53 -43.63 42.91
N ALA A 8 61.17 -42.73 42.14
CA ALA A 8 60.85 -41.30 42.16
C ALA A 8 59.54 -40.95 41.43
N LEU A 9 59.14 -41.75 40.43
CA LEU A 9 57.87 -41.58 39.70
C LEU A 9 56.67 -42.24 40.39
N ALA A 10 56.90 -43.23 41.27
CA ALA A 10 55.85 -43.87 42.06
C ALA A 10 55.49 -43.09 43.36
N LEU A 11 56.37 -42.21 43.85
CA LEU A 11 56.12 -41.36 45.02
C LEU A 11 55.57 -39.97 44.69
N SER A 12 55.51 -39.61 43.41
CA SER A 12 54.89 -38.36 42.91
C SER A 12 53.44 -38.53 42.45
N SER A 13 52.87 -39.74 42.60
CA SER A 13 51.47 -40.07 42.25
C SER A 13 50.54 -40.27 43.46
N LEU A 14 50.98 -39.96 44.69
CA LEU A 14 50.19 -40.12 45.93
C LEU A 14 50.09 -38.87 46.82
N THR A 15 50.24 -37.68 46.25
CA THR A 15 49.93 -36.41 46.94
C THR A 15 49.30 -35.38 46.00
N ALA A 16 48.22 -35.77 45.31
CA ALA A 16 47.20 -34.80 44.96
C ALA A 16 46.34 -34.60 46.22
N PRO A 17 46.30 -33.41 46.85
CA PRO A 17 45.27 -33.14 47.82
C PRO A 17 43.94 -33.30 47.10
N THR A 18 43.15 -34.28 47.55
CA THR A 18 41.71 -34.28 47.35
C THR A 18 41.15 -33.07 48.09
N TYR A 19 41.37 -31.88 47.52
CA TYR A 19 40.40 -30.81 47.62
C TYR A 19 39.21 -31.30 46.79
N GLY A 20 38.43 -32.20 47.41
CA GLY A 20 37.02 -32.26 47.13
C GLY A 20 36.53 -30.87 47.44
N ASP A 21 36.50 -30.02 46.41
CA ASP A 21 35.60 -28.91 46.38
C ASP A 21 34.23 -29.57 46.52
N LYS A 22 33.78 -29.71 47.77
CA LYS A 22 32.39 -29.61 48.11
C LYS A 22 31.99 -28.20 47.70
N GLY A 23 31.92 -27.99 46.38
CA GLY A 23 30.99 -27.07 45.79
C GLY A 23 29.64 -27.58 46.23
N THR A 24 29.22 -27.16 47.42
CA THR A 24 27.84 -26.77 47.63
C THR A 24 27.50 -25.96 46.38
N SER A 25 26.82 -26.57 45.41
CA SER A 25 26.24 -25.83 44.31
C SER A 25 25.22 -24.92 44.98
N LYS A 26 25.68 -23.74 45.42
CA LYS A 26 24.80 -22.73 45.97
C LYS A 26 23.77 -22.51 44.88
N ALA A 27 22.53 -22.90 45.17
CA ALA A 27 21.43 -22.73 44.24
C ALA A 27 21.47 -21.27 43.78
N ARG A 28 21.54 -21.04 42.47
CA ARG A 28 21.74 -19.69 41.97
C ARG A 28 20.56 -18.82 42.42
N SER A 29 20.88 -17.62 42.87
CA SER A 29 19.91 -16.66 43.38
C SER A 29 18.97 -16.19 42.27
N CYS A 30 17.67 -16.08 42.58
CA CYS A 30 16.67 -15.51 41.68
C CYS A 30 16.43 -14.00 41.94
N SER A 31 17.37 -13.32 42.60
CA SER A 31 17.29 -11.90 42.93
C SER A 31 17.03 -11.00 41.72
N ASP A 32 17.71 -11.26 40.59
CA ASP A 32 17.66 -10.40 39.40
C ASP A 32 16.28 -10.43 38.74
N ILE A 33 15.71 -11.64 38.61
CA ILE A 33 14.34 -11.76 38.09
C ILE A 33 13.31 -11.24 39.09
N ARG A 34 13.53 -11.36 40.40
CA ARG A 34 12.65 -10.80 41.43
C ARG A 34 12.56 -9.28 41.29
N GLN A 35 13.69 -8.61 41.08
CA GLN A 35 13.73 -7.17 40.82
C GLN A 35 13.02 -6.80 39.51
N PHE A 36 13.31 -7.53 38.42
CA PHE A 36 12.66 -7.31 37.12
C PHE A 36 11.14 -7.50 37.18
N TYR A 37 10.69 -8.60 37.78
CA TYR A 37 9.28 -8.98 37.87
C TYR A 37 8.48 -7.99 38.72
N GLY A 38 9.05 -7.54 39.85
CA GLY A 38 8.49 -6.45 40.65
C GLY A 38 8.46 -5.12 39.91
N GLY A 39 9.51 -4.80 39.15
CA GLY A 39 9.55 -3.60 38.30
C GLY A 39 8.50 -3.58 37.19
N LYS A 40 8.00 -4.75 36.78
CA LYS A 40 6.85 -4.90 35.86
C LYS A 40 5.48 -4.86 36.57
N GLY A 41 5.45 -4.70 37.89
CA GLY A 41 4.23 -4.53 38.67
C GLY A 41 3.53 -5.84 39.08
N PHE A 42 4.22 -6.98 39.02
CA PHE A 42 3.66 -8.26 39.45
C PHE A 42 3.95 -8.57 40.93
N SER A 43 3.12 -9.44 41.54
CA SER A 43 3.35 -9.90 42.93
C SER A 43 4.65 -10.70 43.05
N LEU A 44 5.41 -10.42 44.10
CA LEU A 44 6.68 -11.09 44.40
C LEU A 44 6.52 -12.41 45.18
N ASP A 45 5.30 -12.74 45.61
CA ASP A 45 5.02 -13.94 46.42
C ASP A 45 5.25 -15.23 45.62
N VAL A 46 5.06 -15.16 44.30
CA VAL A 46 5.21 -16.28 43.38
C VAL A 46 6.65 -16.46 42.86
N VAL A 47 7.58 -15.59 43.26
CA VAL A 47 8.98 -15.61 42.80
C VAL A 47 9.83 -16.48 43.73
N PRO A 48 10.44 -17.58 43.23
CA PRO A 48 11.36 -18.41 44.01
C PRO A 48 12.56 -17.61 44.54
N GLN A 49 13.12 -18.02 45.68
CA GLN A 49 14.35 -17.41 46.22
C GLN A 49 15.60 -17.91 45.48
N SER A 50 15.60 -19.17 45.04
CA SER A 50 16.66 -19.82 44.30
C SER A 50 16.11 -20.66 43.15
N GLU A 51 16.96 -21.04 42.21
CA GLU A 51 16.57 -21.88 41.07
C GLU A 51 15.82 -23.16 41.51
N ILE A 52 14.71 -23.46 40.83
CA ILE A 52 13.88 -24.64 41.01
C ILE A 52 13.90 -25.51 39.74
N SER A 53 13.42 -26.76 39.82
CA SER A 53 13.17 -27.58 38.62
C SER A 53 12.09 -26.92 37.75
N GLY A 54 12.31 -26.87 36.44
CA GLY A 54 11.42 -26.25 35.46
C GLY A 54 10.57 -27.23 34.66
N GLU A 55 10.27 -28.42 35.20
CA GLU A 55 9.39 -29.41 34.56
C GLU A 55 7.96 -28.87 34.31
N HIS A 56 7.52 -27.88 35.09
CA HIS A 56 6.22 -27.23 34.92
C HIS A 56 6.16 -26.21 33.78
N LEU A 57 7.29 -25.87 33.16
CA LEU A 57 7.35 -24.85 32.10
C LEU A 57 6.73 -25.37 30.80
N ARG A 58 5.91 -24.52 30.16
CA ARG A 58 5.20 -24.84 28.91
C ARG A 58 5.78 -24.14 27.69
N ILE A 59 6.46 -23.00 27.87
CA ILE A 59 6.96 -22.16 26.78
C ILE A 59 8.49 -22.10 26.82
N CYS A 60 9.05 -21.82 27.98
CA CYS A 60 10.49 -21.79 28.19
C CYS A 60 11.08 -23.20 28.14
N PRO A 61 12.31 -23.36 27.60
CA PRO A 61 12.98 -24.65 27.61
C PRO A 61 13.10 -25.18 29.04
N GLN A 62 12.73 -26.44 29.24
CA GLN A 62 12.78 -27.12 30.54
C GLN A 62 14.24 -27.18 31.07
N GLY A 63 14.38 -27.11 32.39
CA GLY A 63 15.67 -27.04 33.09
C GLY A 63 15.55 -26.22 34.37
N TYR A 64 16.68 -25.93 35.04
CA TYR A 64 16.66 -25.06 36.21
C TYR A 64 16.17 -23.65 35.85
N THR A 65 15.24 -23.13 36.65
CA THR A 65 14.55 -21.87 36.36
C THR A 65 14.24 -21.08 37.62
N CYS A 66 14.11 -19.77 37.46
CA CYS A 66 13.56 -18.87 38.47
C CYS A 66 12.09 -18.46 38.19
N CYS A 67 11.41 -19.10 37.23
CA CYS A 67 10.02 -18.84 36.90
C CYS A 67 9.10 -19.99 37.32
N THR A 68 8.01 -19.66 38.01
CA THR A 68 6.87 -20.56 38.21
C THR A 68 5.93 -20.54 36.99
N SER A 69 4.98 -21.48 36.90
CA SER A 69 3.96 -21.47 35.84
C SER A 69 3.18 -20.15 35.80
N VAL A 70 2.85 -19.58 36.97
CA VAL A 70 2.14 -18.29 37.07
C VAL A 70 3.01 -17.15 36.55
N MET A 71 4.32 -17.16 36.84
CA MET A 71 5.24 -16.18 36.28
C MET A 71 5.34 -16.28 34.76
N GLU A 72 5.42 -17.51 34.23
CA GLU A 72 5.47 -17.76 32.79
C GLU A 72 4.21 -17.24 32.07
N ASP A 73 3.02 -17.52 32.61
CA ASP A 73 1.74 -17.03 32.06
C ASP A 73 1.62 -15.49 32.10
N ASN A 74 2.05 -14.87 33.21
CA ASN A 74 2.06 -13.42 33.37
C ASN A 74 3.03 -12.75 32.39
N LEU A 75 4.23 -13.30 32.23
CA LEU A 75 5.22 -12.80 31.28
C LEU A 75 4.79 -13.02 29.82
N ALA A 76 4.11 -14.12 29.51
CA ALA A 76 3.55 -14.36 28.17
C ALA A 76 2.45 -13.35 27.82
N THR A 77 1.61 -12.99 28.79
CA THR A 77 0.58 -11.95 28.63
C THR A 77 1.23 -10.57 28.46
N LEU A 78 2.29 -10.28 29.23
CA LEU A 78 3.05 -9.04 29.10
C LEU A 78 3.71 -8.93 27.72
N SER A 79 4.40 -9.97 27.25
CA SER A 79 5.10 -9.96 25.96
C SER A 79 4.13 -9.77 24.80
N ARG A 80 2.94 -10.39 24.88
CA ARG A 80 1.84 -10.19 23.93
C ARG A 80 1.44 -8.72 23.88
N ARG A 81 1.09 -8.13 25.03
CA ARG A 81 0.63 -6.74 25.12
C ARG A 81 1.67 -5.76 24.59
N GLU A 82 2.94 -5.95 24.96
CA GLU A 82 4.04 -5.10 24.48
C GLU A 82 4.24 -5.26 22.97
N MET A 83 4.17 -6.48 22.43
CA MET A 83 4.31 -6.67 20.99
C MET A 83 3.16 -6.06 20.19
N GLU A 84 1.92 -6.31 20.62
CA GLU A 84 0.73 -5.72 19.99
C GLU A 84 0.76 -4.19 20.07
N GLY A 85 1.27 -3.63 21.16
CA GLY A 85 1.47 -2.18 21.33
C GLY A 85 2.40 -1.62 20.25
N VAL A 86 3.59 -2.21 20.09
CA VAL A 86 4.56 -1.74 19.08
C VAL A 86 4.03 -1.91 17.66
N LEU A 87 3.34 -3.02 17.35
CA LEU A 87 2.69 -3.22 16.05
C LEU A 87 1.63 -2.15 15.75
N LYS A 88 0.79 -1.82 16.75
CA LYS A 88 -0.23 -0.77 16.63
C LYS A 88 0.40 0.61 16.45
N ASP A 89 1.49 0.90 17.13
CA ASP A 89 2.17 2.20 17.02
C ASP A 89 2.87 2.34 15.66
N ALA A 90 3.50 1.28 15.15
CA ALA A 90 4.05 1.24 13.79
C ALA A 90 2.94 1.44 12.74
N GLY A 91 1.77 0.82 12.92
CA GLY A 91 0.58 1.05 12.10
C GLY A 91 0.10 2.51 12.15
N ARG A 92 -0.06 3.06 13.36
CA ARG A 92 -0.55 4.43 13.58
C ARG A 92 0.35 5.48 12.93
N SER A 93 1.67 5.28 12.95
CA SER A 93 2.63 6.16 12.28
C SER A 93 2.36 6.25 10.77
N LEU A 94 2.24 5.09 10.11
CA LEU A 94 1.94 5.02 8.67
C LEU A 94 0.56 5.63 8.35
N GLN A 95 -0.46 5.34 9.16
CA GLN A 95 -1.78 5.93 9.01
C GLN A 95 -1.77 7.45 9.12
N THR A 96 -1.03 8.00 10.08
CA THR A 96 -0.91 9.44 10.27
C THR A 96 -0.25 10.09 9.06
N SER A 97 0.77 9.44 8.48
CA SER A 97 1.41 9.89 7.24
C SER A 97 0.42 9.94 6.08
N LEU A 98 -0.30 8.84 5.83
CA LEU A 98 -1.30 8.72 4.75
C LEU A 98 -2.45 9.73 4.92
N ALA A 99 -2.96 9.89 6.15
CA ALA A 99 -4.01 10.85 6.46
C ALA A 99 -3.53 12.30 6.28
N GLY A 100 -2.25 12.57 6.58
CA GLY A 100 -1.62 13.88 6.32
C GLY A 100 -1.58 14.19 4.82
N GLN A 101 -1.16 13.22 3.99
CA GLN A 101 -1.16 13.37 2.53
C GLN A 101 -2.58 13.57 1.99
N TYR A 102 -3.55 12.79 2.46
CA TYR A 102 -4.96 12.95 2.09
C TYR A 102 -5.45 14.38 2.35
N LYS A 103 -5.25 14.90 3.57
CA LYS A 103 -5.69 16.25 3.94
C LYS A 103 -5.01 17.34 3.11
N ALA A 104 -3.73 17.16 2.77
CA ALA A 104 -3.00 18.12 1.96
C ALA A 104 -3.56 18.21 0.53
N PHE A 105 -3.78 17.06 -0.12
CA PHE A 105 -4.35 17.01 -1.47
C PHE A 105 -5.82 17.45 -1.51
N ASP A 106 -6.63 17.00 -0.55
CA ASP A 106 -8.04 17.40 -0.43
C ASP A 106 -8.18 18.92 -0.21
N GLY A 107 -7.41 19.47 0.73
CA GLY A 107 -7.38 20.90 0.98
C GLY A 107 -6.93 21.72 -0.24
N TYR A 108 -5.90 21.24 -0.95
CA TYR A 108 -5.41 21.92 -2.15
C TYR A 108 -6.44 21.92 -3.29
N PHE A 109 -7.09 20.79 -3.55
CA PHE A 109 -8.10 20.69 -4.60
C PHE A 109 -9.32 21.58 -4.32
N GLN A 110 -9.79 21.61 -3.08
CA GLN A 110 -10.88 22.49 -2.66
C GLN A 110 -10.51 23.97 -2.80
N GLU A 111 -9.28 24.33 -2.46
CA GLU A 111 -8.77 25.70 -2.64
C GLU A 111 -8.72 26.09 -4.13
N LEU A 112 -8.24 25.22 -5.01
CA LEU A 112 -8.22 25.47 -6.45
C LEU A 112 -9.63 25.70 -7.02
N LEU A 113 -10.60 24.88 -6.61
CA LEU A 113 -11.99 25.07 -7.03
C LEU A 113 -12.56 26.40 -6.54
N ASN A 114 -12.26 26.81 -5.30
CA ASN A 114 -12.66 28.11 -4.76
C ASN A 114 -12.02 29.26 -5.54
N GLN A 115 -10.72 29.19 -5.80
CA GLN A 115 -10.00 30.20 -6.58
C GLN A 115 -10.56 30.33 -8.00
N SER A 116 -10.83 29.21 -8.66
CA SER A 116 -11.45 29.19 -9.99
C SER A 116 -12.86 29.81 -9.97
N THR A 117 -13.65 29.52 -8.93
CA THR A 117 -14.99 30.12 -8.74
C THR A 117 -14.90 31.65 -8.59
N ILE A 118 -13.99 32.16 -7.75
CA ILE A 118 -13.78 33.59 -7.53
C ILE A 118 -13.30 34.27 -8.82
N ASN A 119 -12.34 33.67 -9.51
CA ASN A 119 -11.81 34.19 -10.77
C ASN A 119 -12.91 34.27 -11.84
N LEU A 120 -13.79 33.26 -11.92
CA LEU A 120 -14.96 33.30 -12.80
C LEU A 120 -15.86 34.48 -12.46
N GLN A 121 -16.22 34.65 -11.19
CA GLN A 121 -17.09 35.73 -10.77
C GLN A 121 -16.51 37.12 -11.09
N GLU A 122 -15.24 37.36 -10.76
CA GLU A 122 -14.57 38.64 -11.02
C GLU A 122 -14.48 38.93 -12.52
N THR A 123 -14.00 37.95 -13.29
CA THR A 123 -13.80 38.10 -14.74
C THR A 123 -15.14 38.27 -15.47
N PHE A 124 -16.16 37.48 -15.13
CA PHE A 124 -17.43 37.51 -15.82
C PHE A 124 -18.26 38.74 -15.46
N THR A 125 -18.18 39.22 -14.21
CA THR A 125 -18.81 40.50 -13.84
C THR A 125 -18.24 41.65 -14.66
N ARG A 126 -16.93 41.64 -14.94
CA ARG A 126 -16.28 42.67 -15.75
C ARG A 126 -16.57 42.54 -17.25
N THR A 127 -16.49 41.32 -17.79
CA THR A 127 -16.57 41.06 -19.23
C THR A 127 -18.01 40.96 -19.72
N TRP A 128 -18.85 40.20 -19.03
CA TRP A 128 -20.22 39.87 -19.44
C TRP A 128 -21.29 40.67 -18.69
N SER A 129 -20.94 41.29 -17.56
CA SER A 129 -21.80 42.22 -16.79
C SER A 129 -23.21 41.66 -16.57
N THR A 130 -24.23 42.27 -17.17
CA THR A 130 -25.65 41.92 -17.01
C THR A 130 -25.97 40.50 -17.45
N LEU A 131 -25.32 39.98 -18.51
CA LEU A 131 -25.49 38.59 -18.96
C LEU A 131 -25.10 37.59 -17.87
N TYR A 132 -23.98 37.85 -17.19
CA TYR A 132 -23.51 37.00 -16.11
C TYR A 132 -24.38 37.14 -14.86
N VAL A 133 -24.66 38.37 -14.41
CA VAL A 133 -25.42 38.60 -13.16
C VAL A 133 -26.79 37.91 -13.21
N GLN A 134 -27.48 37.99 -14.35
CA GLN A 134 -28.80 37.38 -14.54
C GLN A 134 -28.77 35.85 -14.60
N ASN A 135 -27.63 35.23 -14.95
CA ASN A 135 -27.50 33.79 -15.16
C ASN A 135 -26.44 33.14 -14.26
N SER A 136 -26.04 33.83 -13.20
CA SER A 136 -24.96 33.42 -12.28
C SER A 136 -25.20 32.04 -11.64
N GLN A 137 -26.46 31.63 -11.51
CA GLN A 137 -26.84 30.32 -10.97
C GLN A 137 -26.29 29.17 -11.82
N VAL A 138 -26.28 29.27 -13.15
CA VAL A 138 -25.80 28.19 -14.05
C VAL A 138 -24.33 27.86 -13.78
N PHE A 139 -23.51 28.88 -13.57
CA PHE A 139 -22.09 28.70 -13.24
C PHE A 139 -21.90 28.21 -11.79
N THR A 140 -22.69 28.73 -10.85
CA THR A 140 -22.64 28.30 -9.44
C THR A 140 -23.01 26.83 -9.27
N ASP A 141 -24.01 26.35 -10.01
CA ASP A 141 -24.44 24.96 -10.03
C ASP A 141 -23.32 24.06 -10.57
N LEU A 142 -22.68 24.44 -11.69
CA LEU A 142 -21.55 23.71 -12.25
C LEU A 142 -20.44 23.47 -11.21
N TYR A 143 -19.96 24.54 -10.53
CA TYR A 143 -18.91 24.38 -9.51
C TYR A 143 -19.38 23.58 -8.30
N THR A 144 -20.68 23.63 -7.97
CA THR A 144 -21.27 22.82 -6.91
C THR A 144 -21.23 21.34 -7.27
N ASP A 145 -21.62 20.98 -8.50
CA ASP A 145 -21.62 19.60 -8.96
C ASP A 145 -20.20 19.06 -9.15
N LEU A 146 -19.25 19.88 -9.60
CA LEU A 146 -17.81 19.53 -9.61
C LEU A 146 -17.30 19.17 -8.21
N ARG A 147 -17.68 19.93 -7.17
CA ARG A 147 -17.33 19.63 -5.77
C ARG A 147 -18.01 18.35 -5.28
N ARG A 148 -19.28 18.14 -5.64
CA ARG A 148 -20.04 16.94 -5.26
C ARG A 148 -19.43 15.68 -5.87
N TYR A 149 -19.10 15.73 -7.16
CA TYR A 149 -18.41 14.66 -7.86
C TYR A 149 -17.09 14.30 -7.17
N TYR A 150 -16.25 15.29 -6.89
CA TYR A 150 -14.96 15.07 -6.24
C TYR A 150 -15.08 14.41 -4.85
N ARG A 151 -16.08 14.81 -4.07
CA ARG A 151 -16.37 14.23 -2.74
C ARG A 151 -16.88 12.80 -2.76
N GLY A 152 -17.12 12.21 -3.93
CA GLY A 152 -17.61 10.84 -4.03
C GLY A 152 -19.13 10.70 -4.05
N LEU A 153 -19.89 11.78 -4.26
CA LEU A 153 -21.32 11.68 -4.44
C LEU A 153 -21.64 11.05 -5.81
N ASN A 154 -22.82 10.42 -5.92
CA ASN A 154 -23.24 9.70 -7.12
C ASN A 154 -23.65 10.69 -8.24
N VAL A 155 -22.66 11.34 -8.86
CA VAL A 155 -22.81 12.36 -9.90
C VAL A 155 -22.08 11.89 -11.15
N ASN A 156 -22.74 11.85 -12.30
CA ASN A 156 -22.07 11.62 -13.58
C ASN A 156 -21.51 12.95 -14.11
N LEU A 157 -20.18 13.06 -14.18
CA LEU A 157 -19.52 14.30 -14.58
C LEU A 157 -19.76 14.64 -16.05
N GLU A 158 -19.92 13.65 -16.92
CA GLU A 158 -20.23 13.90 -18.33
C GLU A 158 -21.62 14.51 -18.50
N GLU A 159 -22.62 13.96 -17.80
CA GLU A 159 -23.99 14.49 -17.79
C GLU A 159 -24.03 15.92 -17.27
N VAL A 160 -23.36 16.20 -16.13
CA VAL A 160 -23.27 17.54 -15.54
C VAL A 160 -22.70 18.55 -16.54
N LEU A 161 -21.63 18.19 -17.25
CA LEU A 161 -21.01 19.08 -18.23
C LEU A 161 -21.92 19.28 -19.45
N ASN A 162 -22.57 18.23 -19.96
CA ASN A 162 -23.51 18.34 -21.07
C ASN A 162 -24.71 19.24 -20.71
N GLU A 163 -25.28 19.05 -19.51
CA GLU A 163 -26.41 19.84 -19.03
C GLU A 163 -26.02 21.31 -18.81
N PHE A 164 -24.82 21.57 -18.29
CA PHE A 164 -24.29 22.94 -18.18
C PHE A 164 -24.27 23.66 -19.53
N TRP A 165 -23.73 23.02 -20.57
CA TRP A 165 -23.65 23.63 -21.90
C TRP A 165 -25.02 23.83 -22.55
N ALA A 166 -25.95 22.89 -22.37
CA ALA A 166 -27.33 23.05 -22.84
C ALA A 166 -28.02 24.24 -22.17
N ARG A 167 -27.98 24.31 -20.83
CA ARG A 167 -28.55 25.44 -20.08
C ARG A 167 -27.91 26.76 -20.46
N LEU A 168 -26.59 26.80 -20.65
CA LEU A 168 -25.89 28.02 -21.07
C LEU A 168 -26.32 28.47 -22.48
N LEU A 169 -26.52 27.53 -23.42
CA LEU A 169 -27.00 27.82 -24.76
C LEU A 169 -28.38 28.49 -24.72
N GLU A 170 -29.32 27.93 -23.97
CA GLU A 170 -30.67 28.48 -23.83
C GLU A 170 -30.65 29.92 -23.32
N ARG A 171 -29.84 30.20 -22.28
CA ARG A 171 -29.73 31.56 -21.70
C ARG A 171 -29.12 32.56 -22.66
N LEU A 172 -28.05 32.17 -23.37
CA LEU A 172 -27.39 33.06 -24.33
C LEU A 172 -28.26 33.30 -25.57
N PHE A 173 -28.88 32.25 -26.09
CA PHE A 173 -29.79 32.35 -27.22
C PHE A 173 -30.99 33.25 -26.89
N TYR A 174 -31.60 33.06 -25.72
CA TYR A 174 -32.68 33.90 -25.24
C TYR A 174 -32.27 35.37 -25.15
N GLN A 175 -31.07 35.66 -24.61
CA GLN A 175 -30.62 37.05 -24.53
C GLN A 175 -30.34 37.67 -25.91
N ALA A 176 -29.69 36.94 -26.81
CA ALA A 176 -29.37 37.45 -28.13
C ALA A 176 -30.63 37.72 -28.98
N ASN A 177 -31.74 37.06 -28.66
CA ASN A 177 -32.97 37.09 -29.44
C ASN A 177 -34.18 37.62 -28.65
N LYS A 178 -33.95 38.51 -27.66
CA LYS A 178 -35.00 39.09 -26.79
C LYS A 178 -36.16 39.77 -27.53
N GLN A 179 -35.93 40.20 -28.77
CA GLN A 179 -36.94 40.80 -29.64
C GLN A 179 -38.02 39.80 -30.09
N TYR A 180 -37.79 38.50 -29.95
CA TYR A 180 -38.74 37.46 -30.33
C TYR A 180 -39.43 36.86 -29.11
N PHE A 181 -40.66 36.36 -29.31
CA PHE A 181 -41.29 35.51 -28.31
C PHE A 181 -40.70 34.09 -28.37
N ILE A 182 -39.95 33.71 -27.34
CA ILE A 182 -39.28 32.42 -27.24
C ILE A 182 -39.93 31.63 -26.09
N GLY A 183 -40.64 30.55 -26.43
CA GLY A 183 -41.23 29.62 -25.47
C GLY A 183 -40.25 28.51 -25.04
N GLU A 184 -40.60 27.78 -23.97
CA GLU A 184 -39.80 26.66 -23.45
C GLU A 184 -39.60 25.55 -24.49
N ASP A 185 -40.65 25.18 -25.24
CA ASP A 185 -40.58 24.17 -26.31
C ASP A 185 -39.53 24.52 -27.39
N TYR A 186 -39.39 25.82 -27.69
CA TYR A 186 -38.39 26.29 -28.65
C TYR A 186 -36.98 26.18 -28.09
N LEU A 187 -36.78 26.54 -26.81
CA LEU A 187 -35.49 26.37 -26.12
C LEU A 187 -35.08 24.90 -26.03
N GLU A 188 -36.03 24.00 -25.78
CA GLU A 188 -35.76 22.56 -25.80
C GLU A 188 -35.30 22.09 -27.20
N CYS A 189 -35.92 22.60 -28.27
CA CYS A 189 -35.46 22.34 -29.64
C CYS A 189 -34.03 22.87 -29.87
N VAL A 190 -33.72 24.08 -29.40
CA VAL A 190 -32.38 24.67 -29.50
C VAL A 190 -31.34 23.79 -28.80
N SER A 191 -31.64 23.33 -27.57
CA SER A 191 -30.77 22.43 -26.81
C SER A 191 -30.53 21.10 -27.53
N LYS A 192 -31.53 20.54 -28.22
CA LYS A 192 -31.37 19.32 -29.04
C LYS A 192 -30.42 19.51 -30.23
N GLN A 193 -30.22 20.73 -30.71
CA GLN A 193 -29.32 21.03 -31.83
C GLN A 193 -27.88 21.35 -31.40
N ILE A 194 -27.54 21.23 -30.11
CA ILE A 194 -26.21 21.61 -29.61
C ILE A 194 -25.07 20.79 -30.25
N GLU A 195 -25.27 19.48 -30.45
CA GLU A 195 -24.26 18.58 -31.02
C GLU A 195 -24.07 18.76 -32.54
N THR A 196 -25.14 19.09 -33.26
CA THR A 196 -25.13 19.27 -34.71
C THR A 196 -24.57 20.62 -35.10
N LEU A 197 -24.96 21.68 -34.38
CA LEU A 197 -24.57 23.05 -34.69
C LEU A 197 -23.24 23.46 -34.06
N ARG A 198 -22.85 22.82 -32.95
CA ARG A 198 -21.66 23.16 -32.14
C ARG A 198 -21.53 24.68 -31.93
N PRO A 199 -22.53 25.34 -31.32
CA PRO A 199 -22.57 26.79 -31.19
C PRO A 199 -21.37 27.36 -30.41
N PHE A 200 -20.77 26.55 -29.55
CA PHE A 200 -19.60 26.89 -28.73
C PHE A 200 -18.26 26.41 -29.32
N GLY A 201 -18.24 25.92 -30.56
CA GLY A 201 -17.07 25.30 -31.17
C GLY A 201 -16.68 23.96 -30.50
N GLU A 202 -15.38 23.68 -30.45
CA GLU A 202 -14.83 22.43 -29.86
C GLU A 202 -14.61 22.51 -28.33
N THR A 203 -14.86 23.67 -27.73
CA THR A 203 -14.62 23.90 -26.29
C THR A 203 -15.41 22.96 -25.39
N PRO A 204 -16.72 22.74 -25.57
CA PRO A 204 -17.48 21.80 -24.74
C PRO A 204 -16.89 20.38 -24.72
N ARG A 205 -16.49 19.87 -25.89
CA ARG A 205 -15.94 18.52 -26.03
C ARG A 205 -14.56 18.39 -25.41
N THR A 206 -13.70 19.36 -25.69
CA THR A 206 -12.35 19.40 -25.12
C THR A 206 -12.41 19.51 -23.61
N MET A 207 -13.25 20.41 -23.09
CA MET A 207 -13.47 20.58 -21.65
C MET A 207 -14.06 19.32 -21.02
N LYS A 208 -15.03 18.65 -21.67
CA LYS A 208 -15.60 17.38 -21.18
C LYS A 208 -14.51 16.33 -20.97
N MET A 209 -13.66 16.11 -21.98
CA MET A 209 -12.59 15.11 -21.90
C MET A 209 -11.54 15.46 -20.84
N THR A 210 -11.06 16.70 -20.79
CA THR A 210 -10.00 17.11 -19.86
C THR A 210 -10.49 17.17 -18.42
N VAL A 211 -11.66 17.75 -18.17
CA VAL A 211 -12.27 17.83 -16.83
C VAL A 211 -12.56 16.43 -16.30
N THR A 212 -13.19 15.56 -17.10
CA THR A 212 -13.49 14.19 -16.66
C THR A 212 -12.23 13.45 -16.28
N ARG A 213 -11.22 13.42 -17.18
CA ARG A 213 -9.97 12.71 -16.91
C ARG A 213 -9.26 13.22 -15.66
N THR A 214 -9.21 14.52 -15.46
CA THR A 214 -8.50 15.14 -14.32
C THR A 214 -9.23 14.94 -13.01
N PHE A 215 -10.56 15.07 -12.98
CA PHE A 215 -11.35 14.89 -11.77
C PHE A 215 -11.42 13.42 -11.34
N VAL A 216 -11.55 12.48 -12.29
CA VAL A 216 -11.48 11.03 -12.01
C VAL A 216 -10.13 10.67 -11.39
N ALA A 217 -9.02 11.18 -11.94
CA ALA A 217 -7.68 10.98 -11.40
C ALA A 217 -7.54 11.55 -9.98
N ALA A 218 -7.95 12.80 -9.76
CA ALA A 218 -7.85 13.46 -8.47
C ALA A 218 -8.67 12.75 -7.38
N ARG A 219 -9.93 12.40 -7.70
CA ARG A 219 -10.83 11.64 -6.80
C ARG A 219 -10.23 10.28 -6.46
N SER A 220 -9.84 9.51 -7.48
CA SER A 220 -9.29 8.16 -7.30
C SER A 220 -8.01 8.18 -6.47
N PHE A 221 -7.13 9.15 -6.68
CA PHE A 221 -5.89 9.30 -5.92
C PHE A 221 -6.16 9.48 -4.42
N VAL A 222 -7.05 10.42 -4.10
CA VAL A 222 -7.41 10.76 -2.72
C VAL A 222 -8.15 9.59 -2.04
N GLN A 223 -9.02 8.89 -2.76
CA GLN A 223 -9.62 7.63 -2.29
C GLN A 223 -8.57 6.54 -2.04
N GLY A 224 -7.55 6.45 -2.89
CA GLY A 224 -6.41 5.53 -2.72
C GLY A 224 -5.67 5.75 -1.40
N LEU A 225 -5.44 7.01 -1.01
CA LEU A 225 -4.81 7.36 0.28
C LEU A 225 -5.68 6.93 1.47
N VAL A 226 -6.99 7.17 1.40
CA VAL A 226 -7.95 6.79 2.44
C VAL A 226 -8.01 5.26 2.60
N ILE A 227 -8.16 4.53 1.49
CA ILE A 227 -8.22 3.07 1.48
C ILE A 227 -6.91 2.46 2.00
N SER A 228 -5.77 3.03 1.62
CA SER A 228 -4.45 2.61 2.15
C SER A 228 -4.41 2.73 3.68
N GLY A 229 -4.87 3.86 4.23
CA GLY A 229 -4.93 4.07 5.69
C GLY A 229 -5.89 3.11 6.40
N GLU A 230 -7.02 2.79 5.76
CA GLU A 230 -8.03 1.86 6.29
C GLU A 230 -7.55 0.40 6.26
N VAL A 231 -6.83 0.00 5.21
CA VAL A 231 -6.17 -1.31 5.13
C VAL A 231 -5.17 -1.45 6.27
N VAL A 232 -4.28 -0.47 6.48
CA VAL A 232 -3.35 -0.47 7.61
C VAL A 232 -4.10 -0.58 8.92
N ARG A 233 -5.21 0.16 9.11
CA ARG A 233 -6.04 0.10 10.32
C ARG A 233 -6.53 -1.31 10.62
N LYS A 234 -7.13 -1.95 9.63
CA LYS A 234 -7.77 -3.26 9.76
C LYS A 234 -6.73 -4.35 9.98
N VAL A 235 -5.62 -4.30 9.24
CA VAL A 235 -4.52 -5.28 9.38
C VAL A 235 -3.83 -5.16 10.74
N SER A 236 -3.61 -3.95 11.26
CA SER A 236 -3.04 -3.72 12.60
C SER A 236 -3.96 -4.19 13.76
N GLN A 237 -5.21 -4.53 13.48
CA GLN A 237 -6.16 -5.09 14.45
C GLN A 237 -6.23 -6.62 14.44
N VAL A 238 -5.57 -7.29 13.49
CA VAL A 238 -5.51 -8.75 13.41
C VAL A 238 -4.71 -9.29 14.61
N PRO A 239 -5.30 -10.17 15.45
CA PRO A 239 -4.63 -10.70 16.61
C PRO A 239 -3.50 -11.66 16.22
N LEU A 240 -2.45 -11.72 17.04
CA LEU A 240 -1.38 -12.69 16.88
C LEU A 240 -1.87 -14.10 17.27
N ASN A 241 -1.41 -15.14 16.56
CA ASN A 241 -1.76 -16.53 16.89
C ASN A 241 -1.05 -17.00 18.17
N GLN A 242 -1.55 -18.08 18.79
CA GLN A 242 -0.99 -18.59 20.05
C GLN A 242 0.47 -19.05 19.90
N ASP A 243 0.82 -19.67 18.77
CA ASP A 243 2.18 -20.10 18.46
C ASP A 243 3.18 -18.95 18.42
N CYS A 244 2.82 -17.85 17.75
CA CYS A 244 3.58 -16.61 17.73
C CYS A 244 3.76 -16.06 19.14
N MET A 245 2.69 -16.04 19.94
CA MET A 245 2.75 -15.50 21.30
C MET A 245 3.67 -16.34 22.20
N ARG A 246 3.68 -17.67 22.03
CA ARG A 246 4.67 -18.56 22.65
C ARG A 246 6.09 -18.26 22.18
N ALA A 247 6.30 -18.10 20.88
CA ALA A 247 7.62 -17.81 20.30
C ALA A 247 8.17 -16.45 20.77
N ILE A 248 7.35 -15.41 20.81
CA ILE A 248 7.73 -14.08 21.32
C ILE A 248 8.10 -14.15 22.81
N MET A 249 7.30 -14.86 23.62
CA MET A 249 7.61 -15.08 25.04
C MET A 249 8.95 -15.81 25.20
N ARG A 250 9.18 -16.87 24.39
CA ARG A 250 10.43 -17.63 24.36
C ARG A 250 11.64 -16.79 23.97
N MET A 251 11.46 -15.92 23.00
CA MET A 251 12.49 -14.99 22.55
C MET A 251 12.79 -13.92 23.61
N THR A 252 11.76 -13.33 24.23
CA THR A 252 11.88 -12.10 25.00
C THR A 252 12.18 -12.36 26.48
N TYR A 253 11.44 -13.26 27.13
CA TYR A 253 11.46 -13.38 28.60
C TYR A 253 12.01 -14.68 29.16
N CYS A 254 12.12 -15.75 28.36
CA CYS A 254 12.79 -16.97 28.82
C CYS A 254 14.27 -16.81 29.21
N PRO A 255 15.07 -15.85 28.68
CA PRO A 255 16.38 -15.54 29.23
C PRO A 255 16.32 -15.15 30.71
N HIS A 256 15.33 -14.36 31.12
CA HIS A 256 15.13 -13.99 32.52
C HIS A 256 14.82 -15.22 33.37
N CYS A 257 13.93 -16.10 32.89
CA CYS A 257 13.58 -17.33 33.59
C CYS A 257 14.75 -18.30 33.78
N ARG A 258 15.79 -18.24 32.93
CA ARG A 258 16.98 -19.11 33.00
C ARG A 258 18.21 -18.44 33.62
N GLY A 259 18.02 -17.32 34.34
CA GLY A 259 19.13 -16.61 35.00
C GLY A 259 20.08 -15.90 34.02
N MET A 260 19.64 -15.62 32.79
CA MET A 260 20.39 -14.95 31.73
C MET A 260 19.73 -13.62 31.32
N ALA A 261 19.35 -12.79 32.29
CA ALA A 261 18.57 -11.56 32.06
C ALA A 261 19.25 -10.55 31.11
N SER A 262 20.57 -10.59 30.96
CA SER A 262 21.33 -9.71 30.04
C SER A 262 21.45 -10.25 28.61
N ALA A 263 21.02 -11.50 28.35
CA ALA A 263 21.13 -12.11 27.04
C ALA A 263 20.03 -11.59 26.11
N ARG A 264 20.41 -10.76 25.15
CA ARG A 264 19.54 -10.27 24.07
C ARG A 264 19.39 -11.33 22.96
N PRO A 265 18.23 -11.45 22.31
CA PRO A 265 18.01 -12.32 21.15
C PRO A 265 19.03 -12.12 20.03
N CYS A 266 19.37 -13.20 19.33
CA CYS A 266 20.10 -13.13 18.07
C CYS A 266 19.26 -12.46 16.99
N THR A 267 19.89 -11.74 16.06
CA THR A 267 19.22 -11.03 14.96
C THR A 267 18.37 -11.95 14.11
N ASN A 268 18.95 -13.06 13.63
CA ASN A 268 18.25 -14.01 12.77
C ASN A 268 17.16 -14.79 13.53
N TYR A 269 17.38 -15.07 14.82
CA TYR A 269 16.36 -15.66 15.68
C TYR A 269 15.13 -14.75 15.78
N CYS A 270 15.36 -13.46 16.06
CA CYS A 270 14.29 -12.48 16.10
C CYS A 270 13.59 -12.37 14.74
N SER A 271 14.36 -12.32 13.65
CA SER A 271 13.79 -12.27 12.29
C SER A 271 12.86 -13.44 12.02
N ASN A 272 13.27 -14.68 12.34
CA ASN A 272 12.44 -15.88 12.10
C ASN A 272 11.18 -15.92 12.97
N VAL A 273 11.26 -15.52 14.24
CA VAL A 273 10.08 -15.38 15.10
C VAL A 273 9.11 -14.35 14.50
N MET A 274 9.61 -13.18 14.13
CA MET A 274 8.76 -12.08 13.66
C MET A 274 8.20 -12.33 12.26
N LYS A 275 8.95 -12.96 11.34
CA LYS A 275 8.46 -13.38 10.02
C LYS A 275 7.39 -14.46 10.12
N GLY A 276 7.52 -15.39 11.06
CA GLY A 276 6.47 -16.35 11.36
C GLY A 276 5.21 -15.64 11.87
N CYS A 277 5.36 -14.81 12.91
CA CYS A 277 4.26 -14.05 13.49
C CYS A 277 3.49 -13.17 12.49
N LEU A 278 4.21 -12.56 11.54
CA LEU A 278 3.67 -11.58 10.59
C LEU A 278 3.51 -12.13 9.17
N ALA A 279 3.48 -13.45 9.02
CA ALA A 279 3.49 -14.11 7.72
C ALA A 279 2.27 -13.73 6.86
N ASN A 280 1.09 -13.65 7.48
CA ASN A 280 -0.13 -13.21 6.80
C ASN A 280 -0.03 -11.74 6.39
N GLN A 281 0.52 -10.88 7.25
CA GLN A 281 0.71 -9.45 6.95
C GLN A 281 1.69 -9.25 5.79
N ALA A 282 2.73 -10.09 5.69
CA ALA A 282 3.68 -10.05 4.58
C ALA A 282 3.04 -10.39 3.22
N ASP A 283 1.95 -11.17 3.16
CA ASP A 283 1.23 -11.47 1.91
C ASP A 283 0.61 -10.20 1.27
N LEU A 284 0.38 -9.11 2.03
CA LEU A 284 -0.09 -7.84 1.46
C LEU A 284 0.96 -7.14 0.60
N ASN A 285 2.25 -7.47 0.77
CA ASN A 285 3.35 -6.70 0.20
C ASN A 285 3.26 -6.54 -1.32
N THR A 286 2.86 -7.59 -2.03
CA THR A 286 2.75 -7.54 -3.50
C THR A 286 1.72 -6.51 -3.93
N GLU A 287 0.46 -6.61 -3.47
CA GLU A 287 -0.59 -5.67 -3.87
C GLU A 287 -0.38 -4.26 -3.30
N TRP A 288 0.21 -4.16 -2.11
CA TRP A 288 0.58 -2.88 -1.49
C TRP A 288 1.60 -2.10 -2.35
N ARG A 289 2.63 -2.80 -2.86
CA ARG A 289 3.62 -2.19 -3.76
C ARG A 289 3.00 -1.77 -5.09
N HIS A 290 2.18 -2.62 -5.70
CA HIS A 290 1.47 -2.26 -6.94
C HIS A 290 0.55 -1.06 -6.76
N LEU A 291 -0.15 -0.97 -5.61
CA LEU A 291 -0.97 0.19 -5.28
C LEU A 291 -0.11 1.45 -5.18
N ALA A 292 0.98 1.42 -4.40
CA ALA A 292 1.89 2.55 -4.23
C ALA A 292 2.47 3.03 -5.57
N GLU A 293 2.90 2.10 -6.44
CA GLU A 293 3.41 2.39 -7.78
C GLU A 293 2.35 3.04 -8.68
N THR A 294 1.13 2.53 -8.64
CA THR A 294 0.02 3.08 -9.42
C THR A 294 -0.38 4.46 -8.89
N MET A 295 -0.38 4.66 -7.57
CA MET A 295 -0.65 5.96 -6.96
C MET A 295 0.39 7.01 -7.33
N MET A 296 1.68 6.65 -7.38
CA MET A 296 2.73 7.56 -7.87
C MET A 296 2.48 7.97 -9.33
N GLN A 297 2.13 7.02 -10.21
CA GLN A 297 1.78 7.34 -11.61
C GLN A 297 0.58 8.28 -11.73
N VAL A 298 -0.44 8.10 -10.88
CA VAL A 298 -1.60 9.00 -10.85
C VAL A 298 -1.20 10.37 -10.33
N ALA A 299 -0.37 10.45 -9.28
CA ALA A 299 0.13 11.72 -8.74
C ALA A 299 0.90 12.52 -9.78
N ASP A 300 1.79 11.87 -10.54
CA ASP A 300 2.54 12.49 -11.64
C ASP A 300 1.60 13.05 -12.72
N ARG A 301 0.41 12.46 -12.90
CA ARG A 301 -0.61 12.95 -13.86
C ARG A 301 -1.42 14.14 -13.34
N LEU A 302 -1.49 14.32 -12.01
CA LEU A 302 -2.10 15.50 -11.40
C LEU A 302 -1.23 16.73 -11.56
N ASP A 303 0.07 16.54 -11.76
CA ASP A 303 1.04 17.55 -12.12
C ASP A 303 1.14 17.75 -13.66
N GLY A 304 1.64 18.91 -14.08
CA GLY A 304 2.01 19.22 -15.46
C GLY A 304 0.93 19.94 -16.28
N PRO A 305 1.13 20.06 -17.61
CA PRO A 305 0.30 20.89 -18.50
C PRO A 305 -1.18 20.49 -18.60
N SER A 306 -1.48 19.20 -18.35
CA SER A 306 -2.85 18.68 -18.27
C SER A 306 -3.25 18.30 -16.84
N GLY A 307 -2.47 18.75 -15.86
CA GLY A 307 -2.70 18.53 -14.45
C GLY A 307 -3.86 19.36 -13.90
N VAL A 308 -4.10 19.21 -12.60
CA VAL A 308 -5.25 19.78 -11.91
C VAL A 308 -5.28 21.31 -12.00
N ASP A 309 -4.14 21.95 -11.77
CA ASP A 309 -4.00 23.42 -11.81
C ASP A 309 -4.49 23.99 -13.14
N ASN A 310 -3.93 23.50 -14.24
CA ASN A 310 -4.22 24.00 -15.57
C ASN A 310 -5.67 23.76 -15.96
N VAL A 311 -6.22 22.58 -15.65
CA VAL A 311 -7.62 22.27 -16.00
C VAL A 311 -8.59 23.09 -15.15
N VAL A 312 -8.40 23.17 -13.83
CA VAL A 312 -9.34 23.84 -12.93
C VAL A 312 -9.28 25.36 -13.06
N LEU A 313 -8.08 25.94 -13.17
CA LEU A 313 -7.91 27.40 -13.26
C LEU A 313 -8.23 27.96 -14.66
N SER A 314 -8.17 27.15 -15.71
CA SER A 314 -8.58 27.56 -17.06
C SER A 314 -10.08 27.43 -17.33
N LEU A 315 -10.87 26.81 -16.44
CA LEU A 315 -12.33 26.71 -16.64
C LEU A 315 -12.99 28.05 -16.97
N PRO A 316 -12.73 29.16 -16.24
CA PRO A 316 -13.38 30.43 -16.52
C PRO A 316 -13.00 30.99 -17.90
N SER A 317 -11.73 30.89 -18.29
CA SER A 317 -11.26 31.39 -19.58
C SER A 317 -11.85 30.58 -20.74
N ARG A 318 -11.89 29.24 -20.63
CA ARG A 318 -12.52 28.35 -21.60
C ARG A 318 -14.01 28.60 -21.77
N ILE A 319 -14.73 28.77 -20.67
CA ILE A 319 -16.16 29.09 -20.72
C ILE A 319 -16.38 30.45 -21.39
N SER A 320 -15.57 31.46 -21.06
CA SER A 320 -15.68 32.79 -21.69
C SER A 320 -15.35 32.76 -23.19
N GLU A 321 -14.34 31.98 -23.61
CA GLU A 321 -13.97 31.77 -25.01
C GLU A 321 -15.12 31.12 -25.80
N ALA A 322 -15.76 30.11 -25.22
CA ALA A 322 -16.94 29.47 -25.80
C ALA A 322 -18.12 30.44 -25.96
N MET A 323 -18.42 31.22 -24.93
CA MET A 323 -19.47 32.25 -24.99
C MET A 323 -19.18 33.29 -26.08
N LEU A 324 -17.94 33.75 -26.20
CA LEU A 324 -17.53 34.69 -27.25
C LEU A 324 -17.73 34.08 -28.64
N THR A 325 -17.27 32.83 -28.83
CA THR A 325 -17.43 32.11 -30.10
C THR A 325 -18.88 32.00 -30.54
N MET A 326 -19.79 31.71 -29.60
CA MET A 326 -21.23 31.63 -29.88
C MET A 326 -21.81 33.00 -30.25
N MET A 327 -21.44 34.04 -29.50
CA MET A 327 -21.92 35.41 -29.75
C MET A 327 -21.41 35.98 -31.08
N GLU A 328 -20.16 35.69 -31.46
CA GLU A 328 -19.60 36.13 -32.76
C GLU A 328 -20.28 35.43 -33.96
N ASN A 329 -20.79 34.21 -33.77
CA ASN A 329 -21.42 33.42 -34.83
C ASN A 329 -22.95 33.39 -34.74
N ILE A 330 -23.55 34.28 -33.94
CA ILE A 330 -24.97 34.22 -33.58
C ILE A 330 -25.91 34.27 -34.79
N ASP A 331 -25.61 35.08 -35.81
CA ASP A 331 -26.45 35.19 -37.02
C ASP A 331 -26.48 33.89 -37.83
N THR A 332 -25.32 33.23 -37.93
CA THR A 332 -25.21 31.93 -38.60
C THR A 332 -25.96 30.86 -37.81
N ILE A 333 -25.84 30.87 -36.48
CA ILE A 333 -26.55 29.96 -35.58
C ILE A 333 -28.07 30.16 -35.71
N ASN A 334 -28.54 31.41 -35.65
CA ASN A 334 -29.95 31.78 -35.84
C ASN A 334 -30.50 31.26 -37.17
N SER A 335 -29.77 31.46 -38.27
CA SER A 335 -30.23 30.99 -39.59
C SER A 335 -30.47 29.47 -39.65
N LYS A 336 -29.59 28.68 -39.02
CA LYS A 336 -29.71 27.23 -38.96
C LYS A 336 -30.79 26.78 -37.97
N LEU A 337 -30.92 27.49 -36.84
CA LEU A 337 -31.97 27.20 -35.86
C LEU A 337 -33.36 27.52 -36.41
N PHE A 338 -33.54 28.60 -37.18
CA PHE A 338 -34.83 28.88 -37.82
C PHE A 338 -35.24 27.82 -38.86
N GLN A 339 -34.26 27.20 -39.50
CA GLN A 339 -34.50 26.06 -40.40
C GLN A 339 -34.86 24.78 -39.62
N ALA A 340 -34.22 24.53 -38.48
CA ALA A 340 -34.40 23.30 -37.71
C ALA A 340 -35.62 23.35 -36.75
N CYS A 341 -35.83 24.47 -36.07
CA CYS A 341 -36.83 24.67 -35.02
C CYS A 341 -38.02 25.54 -35.45
N GLY A 342 -37.94 26.20 -36.62
CA GLY A 342 -38.97 27.09 -37.15
C GLY A 342 -38.69 28.57 -36.91
N ILE A 343 -39.37 29.44 -37.67
CA ILE A 343 -39.19 30.89 -37.60
C ILE A 343 -39.90 31.45 -36.35
N LEU A 344 -39.17 32.24 -35.56
CA LEU A 344 -39.72 32.91 -34.38
C LEU A 344 -40.71 34.03 -34.76
N ARG A 345 -41.73 34.23 -33.90
CA ARG A 345 -42.68 35.35 -34.04
C ARG A 345 -42.07 36.63 -33.48
N GLU A 346 -42.08 37.71 -34.27
CA GLU A 346 -41.64 39.03 -33.83
C GLU A 346 -42.46 39.49 -32.62
N GLY A 347 -41.77 39.85 -31.54
CA GLY A 347 -42.36 40.52 -30.40
C GLY A 347 -42.56 42.00 -30.71
N GLY A 348 -43.74 42.54 -30.40
CA GLY A 348 -44.02 43.96 -30.61
C GLY A 348 -43.06 44.86 -29.83
N THR A 349 -42.28 45.66 -30.57
CA THR A 349 -41.45 46.82 -30.14
C THR A 349 -40.52 46.61 -28.94
N SER A 350 -39.21 46.52 -29.20
CA SER A 350 -38.15 47.38 -28.61
C SER A 350 -36.77 46.92 -29.11
N SER A 351 -36.25 47.62 -30.11
CA SER A 351 -34.88 47.47 -30.60
C SER A 351 -33.92 48.30 -29.74
N THR A 352 -33.22 47.66 -28.80
CA THR A 352 -31.92 48.12 -28.25
C THR A 352 -31.37 47.00 -27.37
N GLY A 353 -30.32 46.29 -27.80
CA GLY A 353 -29.69 45.28 -26.95
C GLY A 353 -28.44 44.63 -27.49
N ILE A 354 -28.26 44.59 -28.82
CA ILE A 354 -27.10 43.93 -29.44
C ILE A 354 -25.91 44.90 -29.59
N ASP A 355 -26.16 46.21 -29.79
CA ASP A 355 -25.10 47.21 -30.03
C ASP A 355 -24.21 47.53 -28.81
N GLU A 356 -24.63 47.22 -27.57
CA GLU A 356 -23.78 47.41 -26.38
C GLU A 356 -22.83 46.24 -26.12
N ILE A 357 -23.10 45.05 -26.64
CA ILE A 357 -22.30 43.84 -26.36
C ILE A 357 -21.06 43.78 -27.27
N MET A 358 -21.16 44.26 -28.51
CA MET A 358 -20.09 44.13 -29.52
C MET A 358 -19.01 45.21 -29.45
N LYS A 359 -19.09 46.18 -28.52
CA LYS A 359 -18.20 47.36 -28.48
C LYS A 359 -17.08 47.31 -27.43
N ARG A 360 -16.69 46.12 -26.95
CA ARG A 360 -15.56 45.99 -26.01
C ARG A 360 -14.41 45.15 -26.58
N GLU A 361 -13.26 45.82 -26.56
CA GLU A 361 -11.88 45.41 -26.86
C GLU A 361 -11.57 43.91 -26.84
N LYS A 362 -10.63 43.51 -27.71
CA LYS A 362 -9.88 42.24 -27.62
C LYS A 362 -9.36 42.04 -26.19
N ILE A 363 -10.05 41.22 -25.40
CA ILE A 363 -9.58 40.82 -24.07
C ILE A 363 -8.68 39.61 -24.25
N THR A 364 -7.37 39.84 -24.19
CA THR A 364 -6.42 38.79 -23.80
C THR A 364 -6.70 38.45 -22.35
N VAL A 365 -7.35 37.30 -22.12
CA VAL A 365 -7.41 36.69 -20.80
C VAL A 365 -5.99 36.25 -20.47
N GLU A 366 -5.28 37.02 -19.66
CA GLU A 366 -4.02 36.56 -19.09
C GLU A 366 -4.30 35.32 -18.25
N ASP A 367 -3.79 34.19 -18.71
CA ASP A 367 -3.66 32.96 -17.92
C ASP A 367 -2.82 33.29 -16.68
N ARG A 368 -3.47 33.58 -15.54
CA ARG A 368 -2.82 33.71 -14.23
C ARG A 368 -2.37 32.34 -13.70
N VAL A 369 -1.64 31.58 -14.53
CA VAL A 369 -1.10 30.25 -14.21
C VAL A 369 0.19 30.33 -13.38
N GLY A 370 0.72 31.54 -13.16
CA GLY A 370 2.08 31.75 -12.65
C GLY A 370 2.37 31.48 -11.16
N THR A 371 1.40 31.10 -10.32
CA THR A 371 1.67 30.96 -8.86
C THR A 371 1.19 29.65 -8.23
N SER A 372 0.31 28.88 -8.88
CA SER A 372 -0.20 27.60 -8.34
C SER A 372 0.73 26.41 -8.63
N SER A 373 1.40 26.41 -9.79
CA SER A 373 2.23 25.27 -10.25
C SER A 373 3.24 24.82 -9.19
N SER A 374 3.95 25.73 -8.53
CA SER A 374 4.95 25.33 -7.52
C SER A 374 4.39 24.61 -6.27
N LYS A 375 3.07 24.68 -6.00
CA LYS A 375 2.44 24.03 -4.84
C LYS A 375 2.10 22.57 -5.15
N ILE A 376 1.49 22.30 -6.31
CA ILE A 376 1.16 20.92 -6.71
C ILE A 376 2.44 20.10 -6.90
N ASP A 377 3.48 20.67 -7.51
CA ASP A 377 4.78 20.01 -7.68
C ASP A 377 5.36 19.51 -6.34
N LYS A 378 5.28 20.36 -5.30
CA LYS A 378 5.74 20.01 -3.95
C LYS A 378 4.90 18.91 -3.33
N LEU A 379 3.58 18.99 -3.45
CA LEU A 379 2.68 17.95 -2.93
C LEU A 379 2.92 16.60 -3.61
N VAL A 380 3.09 16.60 -4.94
CA VAL A 380 3.39 15.39 -5.72
C VAL A 380 4.76 14.82 -5.39
N SER A 381 5.78 15.66 -5.22
CA SER A 381 7.10 15.23 -4.75
C SER A 381 7.04 14.62 -3.35
N ASP A 382 6.39 15.30 -2.41
CA ASP A 382 6.25 14.86 -1.02
C ASP A 382 5.53 13.52 -0.93
N VAL A 383 4.37 13.38 -1.60
CA VAL A 383 3.62 12.12 -1.57
C VAL A 383 4.38 11.00 -2.27
N THR A 384 5.06 11.27 -3.38
CA THR A 384 5.87 10.26 -4.08
C THR A 384 7.00 9.74 -3.20
N MET A 385 7.68 10.61 -2.44
CA MET A 385 8.68 10.16 -1.45
C MET A 385 8.04 9.28 -0.37
N ARG A 386 6.90 9.68 0.21
CA ARG A 386 6.20 8.89 1.23
C ARG A 386 5.70 7.54 0.70
N LEU A 387 5.18 7.51 -0.52
CA LEU A 387 4.72 6.30 -1.18
C LEU A 387 5.88 5.34 -1.46
N ARG A 388 7.07 5.83 -1.83
CA ARG A 388 8.29 5.00 -1.95
C ARG A 388 8.73 4.42 -0.60
N ASP A 389 8.82 5.26 0.43
CA ASP A 389 9.25 4.84 1.76
C ASP A 389 8.33 3.77 2.37
N MET A 390 7.04 3.79 2.04
CA MET A 390 6.08 2.80 2.54
C MET A 390 6.03 1.50 1.72
N GLN A 391 6.64 1.42 0.53
CA GLN A 391 6.59 0.21 -0.32
C GLN A 391 7.02 -1.08 0.42
N PRO A 392 8.14 -1.10 1.17
CA PRO A 392 8.58 -2.31 1.86
C PRO A 392 7.90 -2.51 3.23
N TYR A 393 6.90 -1.71 3.61
CA TYR A 393 6.36 -1.66 4.97
C TYR A 393 6.04 -3.04 5.56
N TRP A 394 5.26 -3.86 4.87
CA TRP A 394 4.81 -5.16 5.40
C TRP A 394 5.95 -6.16 5.63
N VAL A 395 6.98 -6.13 4.79
CA VAL A 395 8.15 -7.02 4.90
C VAL A 395 9.27 -6.43 5.75
N SER A 396 9.24 -5.12 6.03
CA SER A 396 10.21 -4.45 6.91
C SER A 396 9.82 -4.51 8.39
N LEU A 397 8.55 -4.82 8.72
CA LEU A 397 8.08 -4.94 10.10
C LEU A 397 8.96 -5.84 10.99
N PRO A 398 9.40 -7.05 10.57
CA PRO A 398 10.34 -7.85 11.36
C PRO A 398 11.60 -7.09 11.77
N ASN A 399 12.20 -6.32 10.83
CA ASN A 399 13.42 -5.57 11.10
C ASN A 399 13.16 -4.41 12.08
N ILE A 400 12.05 -3.68 11.90
CA ILE A 400 11.65 -2.57 12.78
C ILE A 400 11.41 -3.09 14.21
N LEU A 401 10.80 -4.27 14.35
CA LEU A 401 10.48 -4.83 15.66
C LEU A 401 11.69 -5.46 16.35
N CYS A 402 12.71 -5.87 15.58
CA CYS A 402 13.92 -6.48 16.10
C CYS A 402 15.04 -5.47 16.41
N SER A 403 15.10 -4.30 15.75
CA SER A 403 16.24 -3.37 15.80
C SER A 403 16.73 -3.04 17.21
N ASP A 404 15.80 -2.77 18.13
CA ASP A 404 16.13 -2.31 19.49
C ASP A 404 16.17 -3.47 20.51
N ARG A 405 15.85 -4.69 20.06
CA ARG A 405 15.68 -5.87 20.92
C ARG A 405 16.83 -6.85 20.80
N VAL A 406 17.56 -6.85 19.69
CA VAL A 406 18.60 -7.85 19.39
C VAL A 406 19.96 -7.49 20.01
N ALA A 407 20.84 -8.48 20.10
CA ALA A 407 22.22 -8.27 20.51
C ALA A 407 22.98 -7.45 19.45
N THR A 408 23.65 -6.38 19.87
CA THR A 408 24.44 -5.50 19.01
C THR A 408 25.91 -5.46 19.45
N GLY A 409 26.82 -5.17 18.52
CA GLY A 409 28.27 -5.06 18.79
C GLY A 409 29.10 -6.23 18.26
N THR A 410 30.42 -6.14 18.44
CA THR A 410 31.39 -7.15 17.96
C THR A 410 31.25 -8.47 18.72
N GLY A 411 31.08 -9.57 17.98
CA GLY A 411 30.84 -10.91 18.56
C GLY A 411 29.45 -11.14 19.15
N ALA A 412 28.49 -10.23 18.88
CA ALA A 412 27.10 -10.39 19.31
C ALA A 412 26.43 -11.62 18.68
N GLU A 413 26.78 -11.95 17.43
CA GLU A 413 26.25 -13.13 16.72
C GLU A 413 26.61 -14.46 17.39
N ASP A 414 27.73 -14.52 18.12
CA ASP A 414 28.18 -15.74 18.80
C ASP A 414 27.73 -15.82 20.27
N LYS A 415 27.32 -14.70 20.85
CA LYS A 415 27.00 -14.57 22.30
C LYS A 415 25.62 -13.94 22.55
N CYS A 416 24.65 -14.27 21.73
CA CYS A 416 23.24 -13.87 21.84
C CYS A 416 22.35 -15.02 22.32
N TRP A 417 21.11 -14.71 22.68
CA TRP A 417 20.08 -15.69 23.01
C TRP A 417 19.51 -16.31 21.73
N ASN A 418 19.64 -17.63 21.57
CA ASN A 418 19.18 -18.36 20.40
C ASN A 418 17.89 -19.17 20.64
N GLY A 419 17.18 -18.92 21.75
CA GLY A 419 15.98 -19.67 22.14
C GLY A 419 16.22 -20.87 23.07
N MET A 420 17.49 -21.23 23.33
CA MET A 420 17.87 -22.29 24.27
C MET A 420 18.97 -21.86 25.26
N SER A 421 20.02 -21.23 24.75
CA SER A 421 21.18 -20.79 25.54
C SER A 421 21.80 -19.53 24.94
N ARG A 422 22.86 -19.04 25.57
CA ARG A 422 23.67 -17.94 25.03
C ARG A 422 24.73 -18.50 24.08
N ALA A 423 24.38 -18.59 22.80
CA ALA A 423 25.21 -19.14 21.74
C ALA A 423 24.75 -18.63 20.38
N ARG A 424 25.51 -18.96 19.33
CA ARG A 424 25.15 -18.63 17.95
C ARG A 424 23.80 -19.24 17.56
N TYR A 425 23.02 -18.48 16.80
CA TYR A 425 21.83 -18.97 16.11
C TYR A 425 22.23 -19.50 14.73
N LEU A 426 21.97 -20.80 14.50
CA LEU A 426 22.39 -21.52 13.30
C LEU A 426 21.37 -21.50 12.15
N PRO A 427 20.04 -21.57 12.40
CA PRO A 427 19.08 -21.59 11.29
C PRO A 427 19.15 -20.35 10.41
N GLU A 428 18.89 -20.54 9.12
CA GLU A 428 18.79 -19.46 8.15
C GLU A 428 17.48 -18.67 8.31
N VAL A 429 17.48 -17.44 7.79
CA VAL A 429 16.31 -16.57 7.86
C VAL A 429 15.29 -17.00 6.80
N MET A 430 14.05 -17.21 7.22
CA MET A 430 12.94 -17.56 6.33
C MET A 430 12.63 -16.40 5.36
N ALA A 431 12.11 -16.76 4.19
CA ALA A 431 11.56 -15.77 3.25
C ALA A 431 10.23 -15.18 3.80
N ASP A 432 9.76 -14.10 3.19
CA ASP A 432 8.55 -13.40 3.62
C ASP A 432 7.28 -14.07 3.07
N GLY A 433 6.16 -13.89 3.76
CA GLY A 433 4.85 -14.42 3.36
C GLY A 433 4.50 -15.77 3.98
N LEU A 434 3.22 -16.12 3.93
CA LEU A 434 2.66 -17.29 4.62
C LEU A 434 3.25 -18.61 4.10
N ALA A 435 3.32 -18.76 2.77
CA ALA A 435 3.81 -19.98 2.14
C ALA A 435 5.27 -20.31 2.50
N SER A 436 6.08 -19.29 2.77
CA SER A 436 7.50 -19.45 3.12
C SER A 436 7.73 -19.90 4.56
N GLN A 437 6.70 -19.95 5.40
CA GLN A 437 6.85 -20.33 6.81
C GLN A 437 6.64 -21.82 7.11
N ILE A 438 6.41 -22.66 6.08
CA ILE A 438 6.17 -24.11 6.28
C ILE A 438 7.28 -24.80 7.07
N ASN A 439 8.53 -24.34 6.90
CA ASN A 439 9.72 -24.88 7.57
C ASN A 439 10.30 -23.89 8.59
N ASN A 440 9.52 -22.93 9.09
CA ASN A 440 10.01 -21.98 10.08
C ASN A 440 10.38 -22.72 11.39
N PRO A 441 11.63 -22.63 11.86
CA PRO A 441 12.08 -23.40 13.02
C PRO A 441 11.54 -22.86 14.36
N GLU A 442 11.02 -21.63 14.39
CA GLU A 442 10.67 -20.93 15.63
C GLU A 442 9.15 -20.80 15.86
N VAL A 443 8.35 -20.84 14.78
CA VAL A 443 6.89 -20.67 14.84
C VAL A 443 6.22 -21.71 13.95
N GLU A 444 5.38 -22.55 14.55
CA GLU A 444 4.54 -23.48 13.79
C GLU A 444 3.36 -22.74 13.16
N ILE A 445 3.21 -22.86 11.84
CA ILE A 445 2.20 -22.12 11.07
C ILE A 445 1.50 -23.05 10.09
N ASP A 446 0.16 -23.08 10.19
CA ASP A 446 -0.69 -23.76 9.22
C ASP A 446 -0.90 -22.88 7.99
N ILE A 447 -0.07 -23.11 6.96
CA ILE A 447 -0.14 -22.37 5.69
C ILE A 447 -1.46 -22.56 4.92
N THR A 448 -2.26 -23.57 5.28
CA THR A 448 -3.54 -23.85 4.63
C THR A 448 -4.69 -23.00 5.17
N LYS A 449 -4.47 -22.28 6.27
CA LYS A 449 -5.45 -21.42 6.93
C LYS A 449 -5.00 -19.96 6.93
N PRO A 450 -5.05 -19.26 5.78
CA PRO A 450 -4.77 -17.83 5.74
C PRO A 450 -5.81 -17.04 6.52
N ASP A 451 -5.41 -15.89 7.07
CA ASP A 451 -6.32 -14.98 7.73
C ASP A 451 -7.28 -14.32 6.72
N MET A 452 -8.59 -14.45 6.96
CA MET A 452 -9.60 -13.95 6.02
C MET A 452 -9.69 -12.42 5.98
N THR A 453 -9.38 -11.73 7.08
CA THR A 453 -9.33 -10.26 7.14
C THR A 453 -8.21 -9.74 6.24
N ILE A 454 -7.05 -10.39 6.29
CA ILE A 454 -5.90 -10.12 5.44
C ILE A 454 -6.26 -10.31 3.97
N ARG A 455 -6.88 -11.45 3.63
CA ARG A 455 -7.31 -11.74 2.24
C ARG A 455 -8.34 -10.74 1.72
N GLN A 456 -9.26 -10.29 2.56
CA GLN A 456 -10.19 -9.22 2.21
C GLN A 456 -9.46 -7.90 1.95
N GLN A 457 -8.44 -7.54 2.74
CA GLN A 457 -7.68 -6.32 2.52
C GLN A 457 -6.83 -6.40 1.24
N ILE A 458 -6.26 -7.56 0.91
CA ILE A 458 -5.60 -7.81 -0.38
C ILE A 458 -6.57 -7.52 -1.54
N MET A 459 -7.82 -7.98 -1.44
CA MET A 459 -8.84 -7.68 -2.45
C MET A 459 -9.16 -6.18 -2.53
N GLN A 460 -9.24 -5.47 -1.41
CA GLN A 460 -9.45 -4.01 -1.41
C GLN A 460 -8.29 -3.28 -2.10
N LEU A 461 -7.06 -3.68 -1.86
CA LEU A 461 -5.88 -3.13 -2.56
C LEU A 461 -5.97 -3.37 -4.08
N LYS A 462 -6.39 -4.57 -4.50
CA LYS A 462 -6.60 -4.90 -5.93
C LYS A 462 -7.67 -4.04 -6.59
N ILE A 463 -8.83 -3.92 -5.95
CA ILE A 463 -9.95 -3.11 -6.46
C ILE A 463 -9.51 -1.65 -6.61
N MET A 464 -8.83 -1.10 -5.61
CA MET A 464 -8.37 0.28 -5.66
C MET A 464 -7.28 0.49 -6.72
N THR A 465 -6.35 -0.46 -6.85
CA THR A 465 -5.32 -0.45 -7.90
C THR A 465 -5.97 -0.46 -9.28
N HIS A 466 -6.99 -1.28 -9.49
CA HIS A 466 -7.75 -1.32 -10.75
C HIS A 466 -8.46 0.01 -11.03
N ARG A 467 -9.11 0.61 -10.03
CA ARG A 467 -9.73 1.94 -10.14
C ARG A 467 -8.73 3.02 -10.53
N LEU A 468 -7.55 3.05 -9.89
CA LEU A 468 -6.49 4.00 -10.23
C LEU A 468 -5.96 3.80 -11.65
N LYS A 469 -5.81 2.55 -12.12
CA LYS A 469 -5.41 2.26 -13.49
C LYS A 469 -6.43 2.77 -14.51
N ASN A 470 -7.72 2.60 -14.24
CA ASN A 470 -8.78 3.14 -15.09
C ASN A 470 -8.80 4.68 -15.05
N ALA A 471 -8.54 5.27 -13.89
CA ALA A 471 -8.42 6.72 -13.74
C ALA A 471 -7.26 7.32 -14.57
N LEU A 472 -6.13 6.62 -14.74
CA LEU A 472 -5.05 7.05 -15.65
C LEU A 472 -5.51 7.19 -17.10
N ASN A 473 -6.44 6.33 -17.52
CA ASN A 473 -7.07 6.35 -18.83
C ASN A 473 -8.25 7.33 -18.91
N GLY A 474 -8.63 7.97 -17.80
CA GLY A 474 -9.78 8.87 -17.71
C GLY A 474 -11.13 8.16 -17.65
N GLN A 475 -11.15 6.86 -17.34
CA GLN A 475 -12.38 6.07 -17.22
C GLN A 475 -12.86 6.06 -15.77
N ASP A 476 -14.09 6.50 -15.56
CA ASP A 476 -14.76 6.39 -14.26
C ASP A 476 -15.46 5.04 -14.13
N VAL A 477 -14.95 4.19 -13.26
CA VAL A 477 -15.49 2.84 -13.04
C VAL A 477 -16.81 2.88 -12.27
N ASP A 478 -17.08 3.97 -11.54
CA ASP A 478 -18.33 4.11 -10.79
C ASP A 478 -19.52 4.46 -11.72
N PHE A 479 -19.25 4.93 -12.95
CA PHE A 479 -20.24 5.37 -13.95
C PHE A 479 -19.99 4.80 -15.34
N GLN A 480 -19.34 3.63 -15.43
CA GLN A 480 -19.26 2.91 -16.72
C GLN A 480 -20.67 2.53 -17.15
N ASP A 481 -21.22 3.32 -18.08
CA ASP A 481 -22.54 3.13 -18.64
C ASP A 481 -22.69 1.72 -19.23
N THR A 482 -23.79 1.08 -18.86
CA THR A 482 -24.29 -0.17 -19.46
C THR A 482 -24.83 0.02 -20.88
N SER A 483 -24.40 1.05 -21.62
CA SER A 483 -25.05 1.48 -22.87
C SER A 483 -24.21 1.37 -24.14
N ASP A 484 -22.99 0.81 -24.10
CA ASP A 484 -22.27 0.44 -25.33
C ASP A 484 -21.95 -1.05 -25.36
N ASP A 485 -22.58 -1.74 -26.31
CA ASP A 485 -22.40 -3.13 -26.69
C ASP A 485 -20.91 -3.50 -26.89
N VAL A 486 -20.22 -3.93 -25.83
CA VAL A 486 -19.10 -4.87 -25.96
C VAL A 486 -19.72 -6.26 -26.05
N SER A 487 -20.11 -6.58 -27.29
CA SER A 487 -20.60 -7.88 -27.71
C SER A 487 -19.68 -9.00 -27.23
N GLY A 488 -20.25 -9.86 -26.38
CA GLY A 488 -19.59 -11.05 -25.86
C GLY A 488 -19.38 -12.10 -26.94
N SER A 489 -18.27 -12.85 -26.82
CA SER A 489 -18.15 -14.18 -27.41
C SER A 489 -17.65 -15.13 -26.34
N GLY A 490 -18.57 -15.52 -25.46
CA GLY A 490 -18.51 -16.80 -24.78
C GLY A 490 -19.16 -17.85 -25.68
N SER A 491 -18.36 -18.67 -26.35
CA SER A 491 -18.87 -19.85 -27.05
C SER A 491 -18.52 -21.09 -26.26
N GLY A 492 -19.48 -21.52 -25.44
CA GLY A 492 -19.54 -22.86 -24.88
C GLY A 492 -20.03 -23.88 -25.92
N MET A 493 -19.42 -25.06 -25.87
CA MET A 493 -19.95 -26.40 -26.18
C MET A 493 -21.06 -26.55 -27.23
N CYS A 494 -20.73 -27.24 -28.32
CA CYS A 494 -21.70 -28.02 -29.11
C CYS A 494 -21.66 -29.48 -28.64
N ALA A 495 -22.83 -29.99 -28.26
CA ALA A 495 -23.10 -31.41 -28.08
C ALA A 495 -23.47 -32.06 -29.42
N ASP A 496 -23.12 -33.34 -29.51
CA ASP A 496 -23.31 -34.39 -30.52
C ASP A 496 -23.98 -34.15 -31.89
N ASP A 497 -23.37 -34.90 -32.83
CA ASP A 497 -23.91 -35.49 -34.06
C ASP A 497 -24.36 -34.57 -35.21
N MET A 498 -23.38 -34.17 -36.02
CA MET A 498 -23.28 -34.51 -37.46
C MET A 498 -22.41 -33.47 -38.18
N CYS A 499 -21.12 -33.75 -38.33
CA CYS A 499 -20.28 -33.09 -39.35
C CYS A 499 -19.38 -34.13 -40.03
N SER A 500 -19.61 -34.31 -41.33
CA SER A 500 -18.90 -35.24 -42.20
C SER A 500 -17.44 -34.83 -42.44
N ARG A 501 -16.58 -35.86 -42.58
CA ARG A 501 -15.14 -35.75 -42.84
C ARG A 501 -14.84 -35.13 -44.22
N GLY A 502 -13.92 -34.17 -44.24
CA GLY A 502 -13.18 -33.68 -45.42
C GLY A 502 -11.74 -33.30 -45.03
N PRO A 503 -10.74 -33.44 -45.93
CA PRO A 503 -9.38 -33.81 -45.54
C PRO A 503 -8.52 -32.66 -45.00
N ARG A 504 -7.70 -33.00 -43.99
CA ARG A 504 -6.68 -32.15 -43.38
C ARG A 504 -5.55 -31.85 -44.38
N LEU A 505 -5.37 -30.57 -44.72
CA LEU A 505 -4.12 -30.04 -45.27
C LEU A 505 -3.18 -29.70 -44.11
N VAL A 506 -2.15 -30.51 -43.93
CA VAL A 506 -1.04 -30.25 -43.00
C VAL A 506 -0.01 -29.40 -43.74
N VAL A 507 0.12 -28.13 -43.35
CA VAL A 507 1.26 -27.29 -43.74
C VAL A 507 2.33 -27.44 -42.65
N PRO A 508 3.58 -27.81 -42.98
CA PRO A 508 4.64 -27.97 -41.98
C PRO A 508 5.15 -26.60 -41.55
N VAL A 509 5.01 -26.29 -40.26
CA VAL A 509 5.63 -25.12 -39.63
C VAL A 509 7.13 -25.39 -39.49
N THR A 510 7.94 -24.66 -40.25
CA THR A 510 9.39 -24.60 -40.09
C THR A 510 9.77 -23.44 -39.15
N GLU A 511 9.59 -23.63 -37.85
CA GLU A 511 10.29 -22.81 -36.84
C GLU A 511 10.76 -23.72 -35.71
N ARG A 512 12.08 -23.70 -35.46
CA ARG A 512 12.71 -24.47 -34.39
C ARG A 512 12.43 -23.80 -33.04
N PRO A 513 12.12 -24.55 -31.97
CA PRO A 513 11.99 -23.98 -30.63
C PRO A 513 13.34 -23.47 -30.13
N ILE A 514 13.35 -22.25 -29.60
CA ILE A 514 14.50 -21.66 -28.90
C ILE A 514 14.68 -22.42 -27.58
N ILE A 515 15.74 -23.24 -27.52
CA ILE A 515 16.19 -23.91 -26.30
C ILE A 515 17.11 -22.94 -25.56
N TYR A 516 16.73 -22.52 -24.36
CA TYR A 516 17.64 -21.86 -23.43
C TYR A 516 18.75 -22.84 -23.02
N GLN A 517 20.01 -22.47 -23.29
CA GLN A 517 21.18 -23.24 -22.88
C GLN A 517 21.31 -23.26 -21.36
N TYR A 518 21.42 -24.45 -20.78
CA TYR A 518 21.87 -24.64 -19.41
C TYR A 518 23.30 -24.10 -19.23
N PRO A 519 23.65 -23.53 -18.06
CA PRO A 519 25.00 -23.08 -17.79
C PRO A 519 25.98 -24.27 -17.78
N PRO A 520 27.25 -24.05 -18.17
CA PRO A 520 28.21 -25.13 -18.40
C PRO A 520 28.52 -25.92 -17.14
N GLU A 521 28.47 -27.25 -17.28
CA GLU A 521 28.94 -28.24 -16.32
C GLU A 521 30.41 -27.94 -15.96
N ASN A 522 30.62 -27.49 -14.71
CA ASN A 522 31.96 -27.34 -14.19
C ASN A 522 32.61 -28.72 -14.05
N LYS A 523 33.78 -28.81 -14.67
CA LYS A 523 34.76 -29.89 -14.64
C LYS A 523 34.76 -30.66 -13.32
N LYS A 524 34.68 -31.99 -13.44
CA LYS A 524 34.99 -33.01 -12.42
C LYS A 524 35.93 -32.48 -11.33
N VAL A 525 35.37 -32.08 -10.20
CA VAL A 525 36.11 -32.02 -8.95
C VAL A 525 36.38 -33.48 -8.58
N LYS A 526 37.65 -33.88 -8.57
CA LYS A 526 38.08 -35.14 -7.97
C LYS A 526 37.64 -35.10 -6.50
N ALA A 527 36.56 -35.79 -6.18
CA ALA A 527 36.26 -36.17 -4.81
C ALA A 527 37.36 -37.15 -4.38
N SER A 528 38.34 -36.65 -3.64
CA SER A 528 39.13 -37.50 -2.76
C SER A 528 38.19 -37.94 -1.64
N ALA A 529 37.49 -39.06 -1.85
CA ALA A 529 36.97 -39.84 -0.76
C ALA A 529 38.18 -40.31 0.07
N MET A 530 38.46 -39.62 1.19
CA MET A 530 39.21 -40.25 2.26
C MET A 530 38.30 -41.33 2.84
N GLN A 531 38.42 -42.52 2.26
CA GLN A 531 38.16 -43.76 2.99
C GLN A 531 39.01 -43.67 4.26
N ASN A 532 38.34 -43.54 5.41
CA ASN A 532 38.98 -43.77 6.69
C ASN A 532 39.41 -45.24 6.70
N LEU A 533 40.67 -45.48 6.34
CA LEU A 533 41.36 -46.71 6.69
C LEU A 533 41.37 -46.80 8.24
N PRO A 534 41.14 -48.00 8.81
CA PRO A 534 41.21 -48.18 10.24
C PRO A 534 42.63 -47.84 10.71
N SER A 535 42.71 -46.93 11.67
CA SER A 535 43.95 -46.40 12.20
C SER A 535 44.79 -47.52 12.83
N ILE A 536 46.04 -47.68 12.37
CA ILE A 536 47.05 -48.62 12.90
C ILE A 536 47.29 -48.42 14.42
N THR A 537 46.92 -47.26 14.96
CA THR A 537 46.93 -46.94 16.39
C THR A 537 45.95 -47.78 17.21
N THR A 538 44.82 -48.23 16.63
CA THR A 538 43.85 -49.09 17.33
C THR A 538 44.38 -50.52 17.47
N TYR A 539 45.08 -51.04 16.45
CA TYR A 539 45.74 -52.35 16.51
C TYR A 539 46.92 -52.37 17.49
N LEU A 540 47.70 -51.28 17.56
CA LEU A 540 48.79 -51.13 18.55
C LEU A 540 48.28 -51.03 19.99
N LEU A 541 47.15 -50.36 20.24
CA LEU A 541 46.54 -50.32 21.58
C LEU A 541 46.00 -51.70 21.99
N SER A 542 45.36 -52.45 21.09
CA SER A 542 44.92 -53.81 21.38
C SER A 542 46.08 -54.78 21.62
N LEU A 543 47.22 -54.61 20.93
CA LEU A 543 48.42 -55.41 21.18
C LEU A 543 49.06 -55.08 22.53
N LEU A 544 49.05 -53.81 22.94
CA LEU A 544 49.57 -53.37 24.24
C LEU A 544 48.71 -53.90 25.39
N ILE A 545 47.38 -53.93 25.24
CA ILE A 545 46.45 -54.46 26.24
C ILE A 545 46.59 -55.99 26.37
N LEU A 546 46.91 -56.70 25.28
CA LEU A 546 47.20 -58.14 25.31
C LEU A 546 48.55 -58.48 25.94
N LEU A 547 49.57 -57.62 25.78
CA LEU A 547 50.89 -57.80 26.40
C LEU A 547 50.91 -57.42 27.89
N LEU A 548 50.01 -56.53 28.33
CA LEU A 548 49.86 -56.15 29.74
C LEU A 548 48.97 -57.10 30.56
N ARG A 549 48.39 -58.14 29.92
CA ARG A 549 47.49 -59.10 30.58
C ARG A 549 48.09 -60.51 30.70
N ARG A 550 49.42 -60.64 30.64
CA ARG A 550 50.13 -61.89 30.92
C ARG A 550 51.08 -61.73 32.09
#